data_AF-A0A3B3IGQ8-F1
#
_entry.id   AF-A0A3B3IGQ8-F1
#
_cell.length_a   1.000
_cell.length_b   1.000
_cell.length_c   1.000
_cell.angle_alpha   90.00
_cell.angle_beta   90.00
_cell.angle_gamma   90.00
#
_symmetry.space_group_name_H-M   'P 1'
#
loop_
_entity.id
_entity.type
_entity.pdbx_description
1 polymer ?
#
loop_
_entity_poly.entity_id
_entity_poly.type
_entity_poly.pdbx_seq_one_letter_code
_entity_poly.pdbx_strand_id
1 'polypeptide(L)'
;MKSTVISVPCEDDKLLLASLYDFIDREKQYLGCPAEGPDELRYLVYRTVFCKVIDRALACRRVLLIIKAEYDNTIQELKRREGEARAARRRVAAAATHAHSLTVCETRAAQLRDRISILQTQTAELQESSRRKSYEDLRSWMSGLTEAQPEDLDWHLQDLQTRKAALLDTKSLSVPLEVQTRLEAELQEAQRRRDRLRADNVQLRLLHKRLKFASDRLKCWTDEGQVVPLEELLVSTMKSISSDLLHEAEDDACSIATELQEDKEQRVDDYLLRFLQLFDSGQYKDAALHAARSPGGILRNLDVMEMFAGLRAPTDAAPPPLLFFQALLVTAAAGHRMSSPLSLQGVRCALQHGRLQLVVHAVTQNKVSFTEGLGDLLSGHAQKDQGKVDLCLALATLIYEVCGLTRKTAASMRRRGLVHNAAELMQQSPDQTAATSLLKNTSKGI
;
A
#
# COMPACT_ATOMS: atom_id res chain seq x y z
N MET A 1 -16.22 -70.66 -6.17
CA MET A 1 -15.26 -70.27 -7.23
C MET A 1 -15.88 -69.14 -8.05
N LYS A 2 -15.60 -67.88 -7.70
CA LYS A 2 -16.00 -66.72 -8.50
C LYS A 2 -14.86 -66.47 -9.49
N SER A 3 -15.09 -66.79 -10.76
CA SER A 3 -14.10 -66.59 -11.81
C SER A 3 -13.89 -65.09 -12.01
N THR A 4 -12.69 -64.64 -11.68
CA THR A 4 -12.19 -63.29 -11.91
C THR A 4 -12.03 -63.12 -13.41
N VAL A 5 -13.04 -62.56 -14.08
CA VAL A 5 -12.90 -62.12 -15.47
C VAL A 5 -12.08 -60.83 -15.46
N ILE A 6 -10.76 -60.99 -15.57
CA ILE A 6 -9.86 -59.90 -15.93
C ILE A 6 -10.18 -59.60 -17.40
N SER A 7 -11.02 -58.59 -17.62
CA SER A 7 -11.32 -58.05 -18.93
C SER A 7 -10.04 -57.47 -19.51
N VAL A 8 -9.44 -58.17 -20.47
CA VAL A 8 -8.37 -57.65 -21.33
C VAL A 8 -8.92 -56.38 -22.02
N PRO A 9 -8.23 -55.22 -21.98
CA PRO A 9 -8.68 -54.03 -22.70
C PRO A 9 -8.72 -54.35 -24.19
N CYS A 10 -9.82 -54.06 -24.86
CA CYS A 10 -9.91 -54.20 -26.30
C CYS A 10 -8.83 -53.32 -26.96
N GLU A 11 -8.21 -53.73 -28.06
CA GLU A 11 -7.21 -52.91 -28.77
C GLU A 11 -7.76 -51.51 -29.14
N ASP A 12 -9.07 -51.41 -29.34
CA ASP A 12 -9.78 -50.15 -29.56
C ASP A 12 -9.71 -49.18 -28.36
N ASP A 13 -9.66 -49.69 -27.12
CA ASP A 13 -9.58 -48.87 -25.90
C ASP A 13 -8.16 -48.30 -25.72
N LYS A 14 -7.14 -49.03 -26.16
CA LYS A 14 -5.74 -48.55 -26.12
C LYS A 14 -5.50 -47.44 -27.14
N LEU A 15 -6.02 -47.60 -28.35
CA LEU A 15 -5.97 -46.57 -29.40
C LEU A 15 -6.74 -45.31 -28.98
N LEU A 16 -7.86 -45.48 -28.27
CA LEU A 16 -8.60 -44.35 -27.70
C LEU A 16 -7.77 -43.58 -26.67
N LEU A 17 -7.17 -44.28 -25.71
CA LEU A 17 -6.38 -43.65 -24.66
C LEU A 17 -5.20 -42.88 -25.27
N ALA A 18 -4.51 -43.47 -26.26
CA ALA A 18 -3.45 -42.77 -27.00
C ALA A 18 -3.98 -41.50 -27.69
N SER A 19 -5.14 -41.57 -28.37
CA SER A 19 -5.78 -40.41 -28.98
C SER A 19 -6.18 -39.31 -27.98
N LEU A 20 -6.61 -39.70 -26.78
CA LEU A 20 -6.96 -38.76 -25.71
C LEU A 20 -5.72 -38.10 -25.11
N TYR A 21 -4.60 -38.82 -24.94
CA TYR A 21 -3.34 -38.25 -24.49
C TYR A 21 -2.77 -37.27 -25.51
N ASP A 22 -2.79 -37.63 -26.80
CA ASP A 22 -2.40 -36.72 -27.89
C ASP A 22 -3.25 -35.44 -27.90
N PHE A 23 -4.56 -35.57 -27.63
CA PHE A 23 -5.45 -34.42 -27.51
C PHE A 23 -5.11 -33.53 -26.31
N ILE A 24 -4.81 -34.12 -25.15
CA ILE A 24 -4.42 -33.40 -23.93
C ILE A 24 -3.14 -32.58 -24.18
N ASP A 25 -2.14 -33.20 -24.81
CA ASP A 25 -0.85 -32.54 -25.03
C ASP A 25 -0.95 -31.41 -26.04
N ARG A 26 -1.72 -31.59 -27.13
CA ARG A 26 -2.00 -30.53 -28.10
C ARG A 26 -2.74 -29.34 -27.47
N GLU A 27 -3.79 -29.59 -26.70
CA GLU A 27 -4.56 -28.53 -26.04
C GLU A 27 -3.74 -27.79 -24.98
N LYS A 28 -2.93 -28.50 -24.20
CA LYS A 28 -2.00 -27.86 -23.24
C LYS A 28 -0.99 -26.96 -23.93
N GLN A 29 -0.45 -27.40 -25.07
CA GLN A 29 0.54 -26.65 -25.84
C GLN A 29 -0.09 -25.42 -26.52
N TYR A 30 -1.32 -25.56 -27.02
CA TYR A 30 -2.09 -24.45 -27.62
C TYR A 30 -2.46 -23.38 -26.59
N LEU A 31 -2.89 -23.79 -25.39
CA LEU A 31 -3.29 -22.88 -24.31
C LEU A 31 -2.11 -22.30 -23.52
N GLY A 32 -0.88 -22.69 -23.83
CA GLY A 32 0.32 -22.24 -23.10
C GLY A 32 0.33 -22.65 -21.63
N CYS A 33 -0.32 -23.77 -21.30
CA CYS A 33 -0.45 -24.25 -19.92
C CYS A 33 0.93 -24.63 -19.35
N PRO A 34 1.26 -24.25 -18.11
CA PRO A 34 2.47 -24.73 -17.44
C PRO A 34 2.43 -26.26 -17.31
N ALA A 35 3.61 -26.91 -17.22
CA ALA A 35 3.72 -28.37 -17.16
C ALA A 35 3.19 -28.95 -15.82
N GLU A 36 3.35 -28.21 -14.71
CA GLU A 36 2.95 -28.62 -13.36
C GLU A 36 2.22 -27.49 -12.61
N GLY A 37 1.49 -27.80 -11.53
CA GLY A 37 0.80 -26.81 -10.67
C GLY A 37 -0.70 -26.57 -10.95
N PRO A 38 -1.44 -25.90 -10.07
CA PRO A 38 -2.87 -25.63 -10.26
C PRO A 38 -3.11 -24.57 -11.34
N ASP A 39 -3.81 -24.94 -12.41
CA ASP A 39 -4.15 -24.06 -13.54
C ASP A 39 -5.61 -24.32 -13.97
N GLU A 40 -6.42 -23.25 -14.10
CA GLU A 40 -7.84 -23.36 -14.46
C GLU A 40 -8.06 -23.90 -15.88
N LEU A 41 -7.17 -23.55 -16.81
CA LEU A 41 -7.20 -24.04 -18.19
C LEU A 41 -6.86 -25.52 -18.23
N ARG A 42 -5.93 -25.97 -17.39
CA ARG A 42 -5.60 -27.39 -17.26
C ARG A 42 -6.79 -28.21 -16.74
N TYR A 43 -7.53 -27.71 -15.74
CA TYR A 43 -8.77 -28.33 -15.30
C TYR A 43 -9.82 -28.41 -16.43
N LEU A 44 -9.96 -27.35 -17.24
CA LEU A 44 -10.89 -27.33 -18.36
C LEU A 44 -10.57 -28.42 -19.39
N VAL A 45 -9.29 -28.57 -19.75
CA VAL A 45 -8.83 -29.62 -20.67
C VAL A 45 -9.16 -31.01 -20.12
N TYR A 46 -8.79 -31.30 -18.86
CA TYR A 46 -9.11 -32.60 -18.25
C TYR A 46 -10.61 -32.86 -18.11
N ARG A 47 -11.40 -31.83 -17.82
CA ARG A 47 -12.87 -31.94 -17.77
C ARG A 47 -13.45 -32.34 -19.13
N THR A 48 -12.97 -31.76 -20.22
CA THR A 48 -13.43 -32.11 -21.58
C THR A 48 -13.07 -33.55 -21.96
N VAL A 49 -11.86 -33.99 -21.61
CA VAL A 49 -11.39 -35.37 -21.83
C VAL A 49 -12.25 -36.34 -21.03
N PHE A 50 -12.56 -36.03 -19.77
CA PHE A 50 -13.41 -36.86 -18.94
C PHE A 50 -14.82 -36.99 -19.50
N CYS A 51 -15.39 -35.91 -20.06
CA CYS A 51 -16.66 -36.00 -20.80
C CYS A 51 -16.57 -36.96 -22.00
N LYS A 52 -15.49 -36.90 -22.79
CA LYS A 52 -15.26 -37.84 -23.91
C LYS A 52 -15.19 -39.30 -23.45
N VAL A 53 -14.62 -39.56 -22.27
CA VAL A 53 -14.58 -40.90 -21.66
C VAL A 53 -15.97 -41.36 -21.22
N ILE A 54 -16.77 -40.48 -20.62
CA ILE A 54 -18.17 -40.76 -20.22
C ILE A 54 -19.04 -41.10 -21.43
N ASP A 55 -18.81 -40.43 -22.56
CA ASP A 55 -19.59 -40.65 -23.77
C ASP A 55 -19.37 -42.03 -24.40
N ARG A 56 -18.19 -42.62 -24.21
CA ARG A 56 -17.83 -43.92 -24.79
C ARG A 56 -18.04 -45.09 -23.81
N ALA A 57 -17.90 -44.85 -22.50
CA ALA A 57 -18.02 -45.88 -21.47
C ALA A 57 -19.48 -46.08 -21.02
N LEU A 58 -20.34 -46.56 -21.92
CA LEU A 58 -21.79 -46.68 -21.70
C LEU A 58 -22.15 -47.56 -20.49
N ALA A 59 -21.38 -48.61 -20.22
CA ALA A 59 -21.61 -49.55 -19.12
C ALA A 59 -21.44 -48.91 -17.72
N CYS A 60 -20.53 -47.94 -17.59
CA CYS A 60 -20.26 -47.23 -16.33
C CYS A 60 -20.64 -45.75 -16.35
N ARG A 61 -21.33 -45.28 -17.41
CA ARG A 61 -21.74 -43.89 -17.63
C ARG A 61 -22.42 -43.27 -16.40
N ARG A 62 -23.35 -43.99 -15.76
CA ARG A 62 -24.07 -43.50 -14.57
C ARG A 62 -23.14 -43.25 -13.39
N VAL A 63 -22.19 -44.16 -13.15
CA VAL A 63 -21.21 -44.04 -12.06
C VAL A 63 -20.23 -42.91 -12.35
N LEU A 64 -19.72 -42.81 -13.58
CA LEU A 64 -18.80 -41.75 -13.98
C LEU A 64 -19.45 -40.35 -13.95
N LEU A 65 -20.75 -40.23 -14.25
CA LEU A 65 -21.49 -38.98 -14.11
C LEU A 65 -21.66 -38.56 -12.65
N ILE A 66 -21.93 -39.51 -11.75
CA ILE A 66 -21.99 -39.24 -10.30
C ILE A 66 -20.62 -38.77 -9.80
N ILE A 67 -19.55 -39.49 -10.16
CA ILE A 67 -18.18 -39.11 -9.81
C ILE A 67 -17.86 -37.71 -10.34
N LYS A 68 -18.18 -37.42 -11.61
CA LYS A 68 -18.01 -36.09 -12.20
C LYS A 68 -18.72 -35.01 -11.39
N ALA A 69 -19.97 -35.25 -11.01
CA ALA A 69 -20.77 -34.29 -10.25
C ALA A 69 -20.17 -34.02 -8.86
N GLU A 70 -19.70 -35.03 -8.15
CA GLU A 70 -19.02 -34.88 -6.86
C GLU A 70 -17.72 -34.05 -6.98
N TYR A 71 -16.90 -34.33 -8.00
CA TYR A 71 -15.69 -33.54 -8.25
C TYR A 71 -16.00 -32.10 -8.66
N ASP A 72 -17.00 -31.88 -9.53
CA ASP A 72 -17.38 -30.53 -9.93
C ASP A 72 -17.93 -29.72 -8.74
N ASN A 73 -18.74 -30.34 -7.87
CA ASN A 73 -19.28 -29.72 -6.66
C ASN A 73 -18.18 -29.35 -5.66
N THR A 74 -17.23 -30.26 -5.41
CA THR A 74 -16.11 -30.00 -4.49
C THR A 74 -15.19 -28.90 -5.00
N ILE A 75 -14.88 -28.88 -6.29
CA ILE A 75 -14.08 -27.82 -6.91
C ILE A 75 -14.79 -26.46 -6.81
N GLN A 76 -16.11 -26.44 -7.07
CA GLN A 76 -16.90 -25.20 -6.98
C GLN A 76 -16.93 -24.67 -5.54
N GLU A 77 -17.11 -25.54 -4.55
CA GLU A 77 -17.09 -25.18 -3.13
C GLU A 77 -15.71 -24.68 -2.68
N LEU A 78 -14.62 -25.31 -3.13
CA LEU A 78 -13.26 -24.83 -2.88
C LEU A 78 -13.04 -23.43 -3.47
N LYS A 79 -13.46 -23.18 -4.72
CA LYS A 79 -13.37 -21.85 -5.34
C LYS A 79 -14.18 -20.80 -4.59
N ARG A 80 -15.39 -21.16 -4.12
CA ARG A 80 -16.23 -20.28 -3.30
C ARG A 80 -15.53 -19.90 -1.99
N ARG A 81 -15.03 -20.89 -1.24
CA ARG A 81 -14.29 -20.67 0.02
C ARG A 81 -13.05 -19.82 -0.18
N GLU A 82 -12.30 -20.05 -1.26
CA GLU A 82 -11.11 -19.27 -1.57
C GLU A 82 -11.46 -17.82 -1.92
N GLY A 83 -12.55 -17.59 -2.68
CA GLY A 83 -13.09 -16.26 -2.96
C GLY A 83 -13.50 -15.53 -1.68
N GLU A 84 -14.19 -16.20 -0.77
CA GLU A 84 -14.58 -15.65 0.54
C GLU A 84 -13.38 -15.33 1.42
N ALA A 85 -12.38 -16.22 1.46
CA ALA A 85 -11.13 -15.98 2.17
C ALA A 85 -10.37 -14.77 1.61
N ARG A 86 -10.29 -14.63 0.28
CA ARG A 86 -9.71 -13.43 -0.37
C ARG A 86 -10.48 -12.16 -0.02
N ALA A 87 -11.82 -12.20 -0.05
CA ALA A 87 -12.65 -11.06 0.30
C ALA A 87 -12.50 -10.67 1.78
N ALA A 88 -12.43 -11.65 2.69
CA ALA A 88 -12.16 -11.43 4.10
C ALA A 88 -10.78 -10.80 4.33
N ARG A 89 -9.74 -11.32 3.67
CA ARG A 89 -8.38 -10.73 3.71
C ARG A 89 -8.37 -9.27 3.25
N ARG A 90 -9.07 -8.94 2.16
CA ARG A 90 -9.21 -7.55 1.68
C ARG A 90 -9.93 -6.66 2.71
N ARG A 91 -11.00 -7.15 3.33
CA ARG A 91 -11.73 -6.42 4.38
C ARG A 91 -10.85 -6.16 5.61
N VAL A 92 -10.09 -7.16 6.05
CA VAL A 92 -9.14 -7.02 7.17
C VAL A 92 -8.03 -6.01 6.82
N ALA A 93 -7.46 -6.07 5.61
CA ALA A 93 -6.46 -5.10 5.16
C ALA A 93 -7.03 -3.67 5.10
N ALA A 94 -8.24 -3.49 4.58
CA ALA A 94 -8.90 -2.19 4.56
C ALA A 94 -9.14 -1.66 5.99
N ALA A 95 -9.65 -2.50 6.89
CA ALA A 95 -9.84 -2.13 8.29
C ALA A 95 -8.51 -1.77 8.99
N ALA A 96 -7.42 -2.47 8.69
CA ALA A 96 -6.08 -2.16 9.21
C ALA A 96 -5.59 -0.80 8.71
N THR A 97 -5.76 -0.47 7.43
CA THR A 97 -5.40 0.86 6.90
C THR A 97 -6.21 1.99 7.54
N HIS A 98 -7.50 1.75 7.82
CA HIS A 98 -8.36 2.72 8.48
C HIS A 98 -7.98 2.91 9.94
N ALA A 99 -7.65 1.83 10.65
CA ALA A 99 -7.13 1.88 12.02
C ALA A 99 -5.81 2.65 12.09
N HIS A 100 -4.88 2.40 11.16
CA HIS A 100 -3.61 3.09 11.06
C HIS A 100 -3.78 4.60 10.75
N SER A 101 -4.72 4.95 9.87
CA SER A 101 -5.02 6.36 9.60
C SER A 101 -5.57 7.07 10.84
N LEU A 102 -6.38 6.37 11.64
CA LEU A 102 -6.93 6.91 12.87
C LEU A 102 -5.85 7.15 13.94
N THR A 103 -4.93 6.20 14.14
CA THR A 103 -3.83 6.35 15.12
C THR A 103 -2.88 7.48 14.74
N VAL A 104 -2.61 7.67 13.45
CA VAL A 104 -1.83 8.83 12.95
C VAL A 104 -2.55 10.16 13.25
N CYS A 105 -3.86 10.22 13.07
CA CYS A 105 -4.64 11.40 13.43
C CYS A 105 -4.63 11.68 14.95
N GLU A 106 -4.76 10.63 15.78
CA GLU A 106 -4.74 10.75 17.24
C GLU A 106 -3.39 11.23 17.77
N THR A 107 -2.29 10.67 17.26
CA THR A 107 -0.93 11.08 17.63
C THR A 107 -0.67 12.53 17.21
N ARG A 108 -1.12 12.94 16.01
CA ARG A 108 -1.02 14.33 15.58
C ARG A 108 -1.84 15.28 16.45
N ALA A 109 -3.05 14.87 16.86
CA ALA A 109 -3.88 15.66 17.76
C ALA A 109 -3.24 15.81 19.16
N ALA A 110 -2.54 14.80 19.66
CA ALA A 110 -1.76 14.90 20.90
C ALA A 110 -0.60 15.89 20.77
N GLN A 111 0.20 15.79 19.71
CA GLN A 111 1.31 16.72 19.44
C GLN A 111 0.85 18.18 19.33
N LEU A 112 -0.28 18.43 18.67
CA LEU A 112 -0.85 19.77 18.56
C LEU A 112 -1.30 20.30 19.92
N ARG A 113 -1.89 19.46 20.77
CA ARG A 113 -2.27 19.85 22.14
C ARG A 113 -1.05 20.23 22.98
N ASP A 114 0.04 19.47 22.91
CA ASP A 114 1.29 19.79 23.61
C ASP A 114 1.91 21.10 23.11
N ARG A 115 1.86 21.34 21.81
CA ARG A 115 2.38 22.59 21.24
C ARG A 115 1.53 23.81 21.62
N ILE A 116 0.21 23.64 21.70
CA ILE A 116 -0.70 24.66 22.21
C ILE A 116 -0.39 24.97 23.68
N SER A 117 -0.15 23.95 24.52
CA SER A 117 0.15 24.18 25.94
C SER A 117 1.48 24.94 26.11
N ILE A 118 2.51 24.59 25.35
CA ILE A 118 3.79 25.33 25.33
C ILE A 118 3.61 26.77 24.87
N LEU A 119 2.81 27.01 23.82
CA LEU A 119 2.54 28.37 23.37
C LEU A 119 1.76 29.17 24.43
N GLN A 120 0.80 28.53 25.11
CA GLN A 120 0.06 29.15 26.21
C GLN A 120 0.97 29.56 27.36
N THR A 121 1.90 28.70 27.79
CA THR A 121 2.87 29.05 28.84
C THR A 121 3.77 30.20 28.41
N GLN A 122 4.30 30.16 27.19
CA GLN A 122 5.13 31.26 26.65
C GLN A 122 4.34 32.57 26.55
N THR A 123 3.08 32.54 26.13
CA THR A 123 2.24 33.75 26.10
C THR A 123 1.97 34.30 27.50
N ALA A 124 1.79 33.43 28.50
CA ALA A 124 1.61 33.84 29.89
C ALA A 124 2.89 34.48 30.46
N GLU A 125 4.07 33.91 30.18
CA GLU A 125 5.38 34.48 30.55
C GLU A 125 5.64 35.83 29.88
N LEU A 126 5.28 35.97 28.60
CA LEU A 126 5.39 37.23 27.87
C LEU A 126 4.42 38.28 28.42
N GLN A 127 3.20 37.91 28.79
CA GLN A 127 2.26 38.82 29.44
C GLN A 127 2.75 39.26 30.81
N GLU A 128 3.30 38.33 31.61
CA GLU A 128 3.84 38.62 32.94
C GLU A 128 5.08 39.53 32.86
N SER A 129 5.98 39.29 31.91
CA SER A 129 7.13 40.16 31.66
C SER A 129 6.72 41.54 31.12
N SER A 130 5.70 41.62 30.26
CA SER A 130 5.11 42.88 29.82
C SER A 130 4.44 43.64 30.97
N ARG A 131 3.77 42.93 31.89
CA ARG A 131 3.18 43.52 33.12
C ARG A 131 4.26 44.06 34.04
N ARG A 132 5.35 43.32 34.25
CA ARG A 132 6.48 43.77 35.09
C ARG A 132 7.15 45.02 34.52
N LYS A 133 7.42 45.06 33.22
CA LYS A 133 7.91 46.26 32.53
C LYS A 133 6.94 47.42 32.63
N SER A 134 5.66 47.19 32.41
CA SER A 134 4.62 48.21 32.59
C SER A 134 4.53 48.70 34.04
N TYR A 135 4.77 47.85 35.04
CA TYR A 135 4.79 48.22 36.46
C TYR A 135 6.06 48.99 36.85
N GLU A 136 7.20 48.68 36.23
CA GLU A 136 8.46 49.42 36.35
C GLU A 136 8.37 50.79 35.67
N ASP A 137 7.77 50.86 34.49
CA ASP A 137 7.46 52.09 33.75
C ASP A 137 6.41 52.94 34.50
N LEU A 138 5.36 52.32 35.07
CA LEU A 138 4.39 52.97 35.95
C LEU A 138 5.03 53.46 37.25
N ARG A 139 5.98 52.73 37.85
CA ARG A 139 6.71 53.19 39.03
C ARG A 139 7.64 54.37 38.70
N SER A 140 8.20 54.39 37.48
CA SER A 140 8.91 55.53 36.91
C SER A 140 7.98 56.74 36.66
N TRP A 141 6.75 56.52 36.19
CA TRP A 141 5.75 57.57 35.94
C TRP A 141 5.08 58.08 37.23
N MET A 142 4.81 57.22 38.22
CA MET A 142 4.28 57.60 39.53
C MET A 142 5.27 58.41 40.37
N SER A 143 6.57 58.35 40.05
CA SER A 143 7.57 59.24 40.65
C SER A 143 7.47 60.68 40.15
N GLY A 144 6.62 60.94 39.16
CA GLY A 144 6.25 62.28 38.74
C GLY A 144 5.01 62.25 37.89
N LEU A 145 3.83 62.22 38.49
CA LEU A 145 2.60 62.75 37.89
C LEU A 145 1.50 62.86 38.95
N THR A 146 1.23 64.12 39.29
CA THR A 146 0.06 64.62 40.00
C THR A 146 -1.19 64.49 39.11
N GLU A 147 -2.29 64.02 39.69
CA GLU A 147 -3.70 64.10 39.24
C GLU A 147 -4.01 63.79 37.76
N ALA A 148 -4.38 62.53 37.46
CA ALA A 148 -4.99 62.14 36.18
C ALA A 148 -6.49 62.50 36.13
N GLN A 149 -6.94 62.96 34.97
CA GLN A 149 -8.29 63.45 34.72
C GLN A 149 -9.31 62.32 34.43
N PRO A 150 -10.61 62.55 34.71
CA PRO A 150 -11.67 61.53 34.64
C PRO A 150 -11.93 60.90 33.25
N GLU A 151 -11.45 61.50 32.17
CA GLU A 151 -11.69 61.02 30.79
C GLU A 151 -10.95 59.72 30.45
N ASP A 152 -9.81 59.45 31.09
CA ASP A 152 -9.01 58.23 30.89
C ASP A 152 -9.70 56.99 31.49
N LEU A 153 -10.57 57.18 32.48
CA LEU A 153 -11.28 56.11 33.17
C LEU A 153 -12.44 55.57 32.31
N ASP A 154 -13.14 56.45 31.59
CA ASP A 154 -14.26 56.08 30.72
C ASP A 154 -13.79 55.26 29.51
N TRP A 155 -12.64 55.62 28.93
CA TRP A 155 -12.01 54.82 27.87
C TRP A 155 -11.64 53.42 28.36
N HIS A 156 -11.08 53.31 29.56
CA HIS A 156 -10.71 52.02 30.14
C HIS A 156 -11.92 51.14 30.44
N LEU A 157 -13.03 51.74 30.86
CA LEU A 157 -14.30 51.05 31.12
C LEU A 157 -14.91 50.52 29.81
N GLN A 158 -14.84 51.29 28.71
CA GLN A 158 -15.24 50.82 27.38
C GLN A 158 -14.38 49.65 26.88
N ASP A 159 -13.05 49.73 26.99
CA ASP A 159 -12.14 48.65 26.58
C ASP A 159 -12.46 47.33 27.33
N LEU A 160 -12.70 47.42 28.65
CA LEU A 160 -13.12 46.26 29.45
C LEU A 160 -14.48 45.70 29.04
N GLN A 161 -15.44 46.55 28.64
CA GLN A 161 -16.74 46.10 28.13
C GLN A 161 -16.60 45.38 26.79
N THR A 162 -15.79 45.87 25.86
CA THR A 162 -15.49 45.18 24.59
C THR A 162 -14.78 43.85 24.81
N ARG A 163 -13.82 43.77 25.74
CA ARG A 163 -13.13 42.52 26.07
C ARG A 163 -14.07 41.49 26.71
N LYS A 164 -14.99 41.94 27.57
CA LYS A 164 -16.04 41.07 28.13
C LYS A 164 -16.96 40.52 27.05
N ALA A 165 -17.35 41.34 26.07
CA ALA A 165 -18.18 40.91 24.95
C ALA A 165 -17.45 39.88 24.06
N ALA A 166 -16.19 40.13 23.73
CA ALA A 166 -15.35 39.18 22.97
C ALA A 166 -15.18 37.84 23.70
N LEU A 167 -15.01 37.86 25.03
CA LEU A 167 -14.92 36.63 25.83
C LEU A 167 -16.24 35.85 25.86
N LEU A 168 -17.38 36.54 25.88
CA LEU A 168 -18.70 35.89 25.80
C LEU A 168 -18.98 35.27 24.43
N ASP A 169 -18.52 35.90 23.35
CA ASP A 169 -18.54 35.32 21.99
C ASP A 169 -17.59 34.12 21.86
N THR A 170 -16.42 34.13 22.52
CA THR A 170 -15.58 32.92 22.56
C THR A 170 -16.18 31.80 23.40
N LYS A 171 -17.00 32.13 24.40
CA LYS A 171 -17.74 31.15 25.20
C LYS A 171 -18.89 30.50 24.42
N SER A 172 -19.54 31.23 23.51
CA SER A 172 -20.57 30.67 22.62
C SER A 172 -20.02 29.77 21.51
N LEU A 173 -18.70 29.84 21.24
CA LEU A 173 -17.96 28.93 20.36
C LEU A 173 -17.51 27.62 21.04
N SER A 174 -17.74 27.47 22.35
CA SER A 174 -17.50 26.21 23.07
C SER A 174 -18.68 25.25 22.90
N VAL A 175 -18.36 23.98 22.62
CA VAL A 175 -19.36 22.91 22.44
C VAL A 175 -20.22 22.82 23.71
N PRO A 176 -21.56 22.81 23.62
CA PRO A 176 -22.44 22.73 24.79
C PRO A 176 -22.06 21.56 25.69
N LEU A 177 -22.09 21.78 27.00
CA LEU A 177 -21.70 20.79 28.01
C LEU A 177 -22.48 19.46 27.85
N GLU A 178 -23.73 19.51 27.38
CA GLU A 178 -24.51 18.31 27.09
C GLU A 178 -23.95 17.49 25.92
N VAL A 179 -23.39 18.15 24.90
CA VAL A 179 -22.78 17.49 23.74
C VAL A 179 -21.43 16.89 24.13
N GLN A 180 -20.66 17.56 24.99
CA GLN A 180 -19.40 17.03 25.51
C GLN A 180 -19.62 15.78 26.36
N THR A 181 -20.55 15.82 27.32
CA THR A 181 -20.86 14.65 28.17
C THR A 181 -21.42 13.48 27.39
N ARG A 182 -22.21 13.74 26.34
CA ARG A 182 -22.67 12.70 25.40
C ARG A 182 -21.52 12.04 24.65
N LEU A 183 -20.60 12.83 24.08
CA LEU A 183 -19.44 12.31 23.36
C LEU A 183 -18.50 11.51 24.28
N GLU A 184 -18.32 11.96 25.53
CA GLU A 184 -17.56 11.23 26.54
C GLU A 184 -18.21 9.88 26.89
N ALA A 185 -19.54 9.83 27.00
CA ALA A 185 -20.27 8.58 27.22
C ALA A 185 -20.17 7.62 26.02
N GLU A 186 -20.30 8.13 24.79
CA GLU A 186 -20.12 7.35 23.56
C GLU A 186 -18.70 6.79 23.44
N LEU A 187 -17.68 7.58 23.81
CA LEU A 187 -16.28 7.14 23.86
C LEU A 187 -16.06 6.03 24.89
N GLN A 188 -16.62 6.16 26.10
CA GLN A 188 -16.51 5.13 27.13
C GLN A 188 -17.18 3.82 26.70
N GLU A 189 -18.34 3.88 26.04
CA GLU A 189 -19.02 2.68 25.56
C GLU A 189 -18.21 1.99 24.44
N ALA A 190 -17.62 2.78 23.53
CA ALA A 190 -16.71 2.26 22.52
C ALA A 190 -15.48 1.57 23.14
N GLN A 191 -14.90 2.14 24.20
CA GLN A 191 -13.79 1.53 24.96
C GLN A 191 -14.20 0.21 25.61
N ARG A 192 -15.34 0.16 26.30
CA ARG A 192 -15.86 -1.09 26.89
C ARG A 192 -16.10 -2.16 25.84
N ARG A 193 -16.66 -1.78 24.68
CA ARG A 193 -16.86 -2.70 23.56
C ARG A 193 -15.54 -3.24 23.04
N ARG A 194 -14.53 -2.39 22.88
CA ARG A 194 -13.18 -2.79 22.47
C ARG A 194 -12.57 -3.78 23.46
N ASP A 195 -12.68 -3.51 24.76
CA ASP A 195 -12.06 -4.35 25.78
C ASP A 195 -12.75 -5.72 25.89
N ARG A 196 -14.07 -5.78 25.69
CA ARG A 196 -14.80 -7.05 25.52
C ARG A 196 -14.30 -7.83 24.30
N LEU A 197 -14.20 -7.18 23.14
CA LEU A 197 -13.70 -7.81 21.92
C LEU A 197 -12.24 -8.29 22.07
N ARG A 198 -11.41 -7.58 22.85
CA ARG A 198 -10.04 -8.00 23.16
C ARG A 198 -10.04 -9.28 24.00
N ALA A 199 -10.86 -9.34 25.05
CA ALA A 199 -11.01 -10.55 25.87
C ALA A 199 -11.50 -11.75 25.04
N ASP A 200 -12.52 -11.54 24.19
CA ASP A 200 -13.03 -12.56 23.28
C ASP A 200 -11.95 -13.03 22.30
N ASN A 201 -11.13 -12.10 21.77
CA ASN A 201 -10.03 -12.44 20.86
C ASN A 201 -8.97 -13.30 21.55
N VAL A 202 -8.60 -12.98 22.79
CA VAL A 202 -7.67 -13.80 23.59
C VAL A 202 -8.23 -15.21 23.78
N GLN A 203 -9.52 -15.34 24.13
CA GLN A 203 -10.17 -16.64 24.27
C GLN A 203 -10.18 -17.43 22.95
N LEU A 204 -10.54 -16.78 21.84
CA LEU A 204 -10.56 -17.40 20.52
C LEU A 204 -9.16 -17.84 20.07
N ARG A 205 -8.11 -17.06 20.38
CA ARG A 205 -6.71 -17.44 20.12
C ARG A 205 -6.32 -18.68 20.91
N LEU A 206 -6.68 -18.75 22.19
CA LEU A 206 -6.41 -19.92 23.02
C LEU A 206 -7.13 -21.16 22.46
N LEU A 207 -8.40 -21.04 22.08
CA LEU A 207 -9.14 -22.13 21.44
C LEU A 207 -8.51 -22.56 20.11
N HIS A 208 -8.05 -21.60 19.30
CA HIS A 208 -7.36 -21.90 18.05
C HIS A 208 -6.03 -22.61 18.27
N LYS A 209 -5.19 -22.15 19.23
CA LYS A 209 -3.94 -22.81 19.63
C LYS A 209 -4.21 -24.28 20.01
N ARG A 210 -5.22 -24.52 20.86
CA ARG A 210 -5.62 -25.87 21.31
C ARG A 210 -6.06 -26.76 20.14
N LEU A 211 -6.94 -26.23 19.28
CA LEU A 211 -7.45 -26.97 18.12
C LEU A 211 -6.31 -27.29 17.14
N LYS A 212 -5.40 -26.34 16.93
CA LYS A 212 -4.24 -26.52 16.07
C LYS A 212 -3.30 -27.59 16.61
N PHE A 213 -2.97 -27.54 17.91
CA PHE A 213 -2.15 -28.56 18.56
C PHE A 213 -2.76 -29.96 18.42
N ALA A 214 -4.07 -30.09 18.68
CA ALA A 214 -4.77 -31.36 18.50
C ALA A 214 -4.77 -31.83 17.03
N SER A 215 -4.98 -30.91 16.09
CA SER A 215 -4.96 -31.22 14.65
C SER A 215 -3.57 -31.65 14.18
N ASP A 216 -2.51 -31.00 14.64
CA ASP A 216 -1.13 -31.31 14.24
C ASP A 216 -0.70 -32.66 14.81
N ARG A 217 -1.07 -32.99 16.06
CA ARG A 217 -0.86 -34.32 16.64
C ARG A 217 -1.61 -35.42 15.89
N LEU A 218 -2.85 -35.16 15.47
CA LEU A 218 -3.65 -36.11 14.69
C LEU A 218 -3.06 -36.33 13.29
N LYS A 219 -2.52 -35.28 12.66
CA LYS A 219 -1.82 -35.38 11.37
C LYS A 219 -0.57 -36.24 11.50
N CYS A 220 0.32 -35.95 12.45
CA CYS A 220 1.52 -36.77 12.68
C CYS A 220 1.15 -38.24 12.93
N TRP A 221 0.10 -38.50 13.71
CA TRP A 221 -0.38 -39.87 13.94
C TRP A 221 -0.86 -40.58 12.66
N THR A 222 -1.50 -39.84 11.75
CA THR A 222 -1.97 -40.37 10.46
C THR A 222 -0.78 -40.63 9.53
N ASP A 223 0.21 -39.73 9.52
CA ASP A 223 1.40 -39.80 8.67
C ASP A 223 2.39 -40.87 9.14
N GLU A 224 2.49 -41.12 10.45
CA GLU A 224 3.37 -42.13 11.08
C GLU A 224 2.75 -43.54 11.13
N GLY A 225 1.56 -43.75 10.55
CA GLY A 225 0.98 -45.09 10.41
C GLY A 225 0.26 -45.63 11.66
N GLN A 226 -0.32 -44.75 12.48
CA GLN A 226 -1.23 -45.11 13.59
C GLN A 226 -0.59 -46.02 14.67
N VAL A 227 0.62 -45.69 15.11
CA VAL A 227 1.44 -46.49 16.04
C VAL A 227 0.77 -46.72 17.42
N VAL A 228 -0.11 -45.82 17.84
CA VAL A 228 -0.80 -45.83 19.14
C VAL A 228 -2.32 -45.79 18.94
N PRO A 229 -3.15 -46.48 19.73
CA PRO A 229 -4.60 -46.34 19.66
C PRO A 229 -5.06 -44.88 19.80
N LEU A 230 -6.06 -44.48 19.02
CA LEU A 230 -6.56 -43.09 19.00
C LEU A 230 -6.98 -42.59 20.40
N GLU A 231 -7.51 -43.48 21.23
CA GLU A 231 -7.96 -43.18 22.60
C GLU A 231 -6.79 -42.75 23.49
N GLU A 232 -5.66 -43.44 23.42
CA GLU A 232 -4.44 -43.10 24.18
C GLU A 232 -3.81 -41.80 23.68
N LEU A 233 -3.86 -41.56 22.35
CA LEU A 233 -3.43 -40.30 21.77
C LEU A 233 -4.31 -39.15 22.27
N LEU A 234 -5.64 -39.27 22.21
CA LEU A 234 -6.55 -38.24 22.68
C LEU A 234 -6.35 -37.95 24.18
N VAL A 235 -6.18 -38.98 25.00
CA VAL A 235 -5.90 -38.82 26.45
C VAL A 235 -4.57 -38.11 26.68
N SER A 236 -3.52 -38.46 25.94
CA SER A 236 -2.21 -37.78 26.05
C SER A 236 -2.29 -36.31 25.59
N THR A 237 -3.02 -36.04 24.51
CA THR A 237 -3.19 -34.70 23.93
C THR A 237 -4.00 -33.81 24.88
N MET A 238 -5.07 -34.35 25.48
CA MET A 238 -5.87 -33.65 26.49
C MET A 238 -5.07 -33.36 27.76
N LYS A 239 -4.21 -34.29 28.20
CA LYS A 239 -3.28 -34.04 29.32
C LYS A 239 -2.27 -32.94 28.99
N SER A 240 -1.70 -32.92 27.79
CA SER A 240 -0.79 -31.84 27.35
C SER A 240 -1.49 -30.48 27.26
N ILE A 241 -2.71 -30.43 26.73
CA ILE A 241 -3.52 -29.20 26.71
C ILE A 241 -3.87 -28.73 28.13
N SER A 242 -4.02 -29.66 29.08
CA SER A 242 -4.32 -29.37 30.48
C SER A 242 -3.09 -28.96 31.29
N SER A 243 -1.88 -29.40 30.90
CA SER A 243 -0.64 -28.92 31.51
C SER A 243 -0.26 -27.52 31.01
N ASP A 244 -0.54 -27.18 29.75
CA ASP A 244 -0.34 -25.83 29.20
C ASP A 244 -1.21 -24.77 29.92
N LEU A 245 -2.35 -25.18 30.47
CA LEU A 245 -3.22 -24.35 31.32
C LEU A 245 -2.57 -23.92 32.65
N LEU A 246 -1.49 -24.56 33.07
CA LEU A 246 -0.78 -24.23 34.31
C LEU A 246 0.50 -23.41 34.08
N HIS A 247 1.04 -23.38 32.85
CA HIS A 247 2.25 -22.60 32.54
C HIS A 247 1.99 -21.24 31.88
N GLU A 248 0.87 -21.02 31.20
CA GLU A 248 0.59 -19.71 30.58
C GLU A 248 -0.04 -18.66 31.51
N ALA A 249 -0.30 -18.99 32.78
CA ALA A 249 -0.76 -18.00 33.77
C ALA A 249 0.38 -17.13 34.33
N GLU A 250 1.64 -17.58 34.25
CA GLU A 250 2.79 -16.87 34.83
C GLU A 250 3.83 -16.41 33.79
N ASP A 251 3.94 -17.03 32.61
CA ASP A 251 4.98 -16.69 31.62
C ASP A 251 4.53 -15.81 30.42
N ASP A 252 3.22 -15.51 30.28
CA ASP A 252 2.69 -14.81 29.09
C ASP A 252 2.69 -13.27 29.21
N ALA A 253 3.71 -12.74 29.90
CA ALA A 253 3.99 -11.31 29.94
C ALA A 253 5.09 -10.87 28.94
N CYS A 254 5.76 -11.77 28.19
CA CYS A 254 6.83 -11.27 27.32
C CYS A 254 7.11 -11.94 25.96
N SER A 255 7.39 -13.24 25.79
CA SER A 255 8.52 -13.47 24.85
C SER A 255 8.33 -13.99 23.42
N ILE A 256 7.35 -14.81 22.97
CA ILE A 256 7.66 -15.62 21.74
C ILE A 256 6.57 -15.76 20.65
N ALA A 257 5.53 -14.93 20.58
CA ALA A 257 4.57 -15.04 19.45
C ALA A 257 3.96 -13.74 18.90
N THR A 258 4.46 -12.58 19.30
CA THR A 258 4.13 -11.24 18.76
C THR A 258 5.16 -10.72 17.74
N GLU A 259 6.23 -11.46 17.48
CA GLU A 259 7.44 -10.95 16.79
C GLU A 259 7.36 -10.82 15.25
N LEU A 260 6.32 -11.30 14.55
CA LEU A 260 6.31 -11.27 13.07
C LEU A 260 5.31 -10.31 12.42
N GLN A 261 4.29 -9.86 13.15
CA GLN A 261 3.22 -9.03 12.58
C GLN A 261 3.11 -7.65 13.27
N GLU A 262 3.18 -7.59 14.60
CA GLU A 262 3.11 -6.31 15.35
C GLU A 262 4.39 -5.47 15.15
N ASP A 263 5.55 -6.14 15.06
CA ASP A 263 6.83 -5.52 14.71
C ASP A 263 6.82 -4.75 13.37
N LYS A 264 6.00 -5.17 12.40
CA LYS A 264 5.97 -4.51 11.09
C LYS A 264 5.15 -3.23 11.13
N GLU A 265 4.11 -3.14 11.94
CA GLU A 265 3.25 -1.96 12.01
C GLU A 265 3.88 -0.90 12.92
N GLN A 266 4.42 -1.30 14.08
CA GLN A 266 5.17 -0.41 14.99
C GLN A 266 6.41 0.21 14.30
N ARG A 267 7.17 -0.60 13.54
CA ARG A 267 8.35 -0.10 12.80
C ARG A 267 8.03 0.93 11.73
N VAL A 268 6.80 0.92 11.20
CA VAL A 268 6.37 1.86 10.15
C VAL A 268 6.00 3.21 10.75
N ASP A 269 5.30 3.19 11.89
CA ASP A 269 5.00 4.39 12.66
C ASP A 269 6.28 5.09 13.13
N ASP A 270 7.24 4.32 13.65
CA ASP A 270 8.55 4.85 14.08
C ASP A 270 9.32 5.50 12.93
N TYR A 271 9.27 4.92 11.72
CA TYR A 271 9.93 5.46 10.53
C TYR A 271 9.29 6.78 10.05
N LEU A 272 7.96 6.86 10.08
CA LEU A 272 7.23 8.07 9.72
C LEU A 272 7.48 9.19 10.74
N LEU A 273 7.40 8.87 12.04
CA LEU A 273 7.69 9.83 13.12
C LEU A 273 9.11 10.37 13.01
N ARG A 274 10.09 9.49 12.76
CA ARG A 274 11.47 9.91 12.59
C ARG A 274 11.68 10.78 11.36
N PHE A 275 11.03 10.45 10.24
CA PHE A 275 11.04 11.29 9.05
C PHE A 275 10.48 12.69 9.33
N LEU A 276 9.33 12.79 9.99
CA LEU A 276 8.69 14.08 10.31
C LEU A 276 9.56 14.91 11.26
N GLN A 277 10.21 14.30 12.25
CA GLN A 277 11.17 15.00 13.12
C GLN A 277 12.34 15.61 12.32
N LEU A 278 12.94 14.84 11.41
CA LEU A 278 14.04 15.32 10.55
C LEU A 278 13.56 16.41 9.57
N PHE A 279 12.33 16.30 9.10
CA PHE A 279 11.71 17.28 8.21
C PHE A 279 11.42 18.61 8.93
N ASP A 280 10.82 18.56 10.12
CA ASP A 280 10.48 19.74 10.94
C ASP A 280 11.74 20.45 11.48
N SER A 281 12.82 19.72 11.73
CA SER A 281 14.13 20.28 12.12
C SER A 281 14.91 20.92 10.96
N GLY A 282 14.38 20.89 9.73
CA GLY A 282 15.02 21.47 8.55
C GLY A 282 16.19 20.65 7.97
N GLN A 283 16.43 19.44 8.46
CA GLN A 283 17.49 18.55 7.99
C GLN A 283 17.04 17.76 6.74
N TYR A 284 16.79 18.47 5.64
CA TYR A 284 16.17 17.89 4.45
C TYR A 284 17.00 16.79 3.76
N LYS A 285 18.34 16.85 3.85
CA LYS A 285 19.23 15.81 3.29
C LYS A 285 19.04 14.48 4.03
N ASP A 286 19.03 14.52 5.36
CA ASP A 286 18.88 13.32 6.19
C ASP A 286 17.45 12.80 6.16
N ALA A 287 16.45 13.69 6.15
CA ALA A 287 15.05 13.34 5.96
C ALA A 287 14.83 12.62 4.62
N ALA A 288 15.41 13.14 3.53
CA ALA A 288 15.35 12.53 2.20
C ALA A 288 15.99 11.14 2.18
N LEU A 289 17.17 10.99 2.77
CA LEU A 289 17.89 9.72 2.83
C LEU A 289 17.16 8.69 3.71
N HIS A 290 16.57 9.13 4.83
CA HIS A 290 15.75 8.29 5.68
C HIS A 290 14.50 7.80 4.94
N ALA A 291 13.73 8.69 4.32
CA ALA A 291 12.58 8.31 3.50
C ALA A 291 12.96 7.34 2.36
N ALA A 292 14.09 7.59 1.70
CA ALA A 292 14.60 6.73 0.64
C ALA A 292 15.08 5.35 1.13
N ARG A 293 15.44 5.18 2.40
CA ARG A 293 15.82 3.89 3.03
C ARG A 293 14.65 3.15 3.70
N SER A 294 13.44 3.69 3.60
CA SER A 294 12.27 3.09 4.25
C SER A 294 12.07 1.61 3.87
N PRO A 295 11.83 0.74 4.87
CA PRO A 295 11.56 -0.67 4.63
C PRO A 295 10.27 -0.81 3.82
N GLY A 296 10.27 -1.71 2.83
CA GLY A 296 9.14 -1.87 1.91
C GLY A 296 8.86 -0.66 1.01
N GLY A 297 9.69 0.39 1.07
CA GLY A 297 9.49 1.61 0.27
C GLY A 297 8.30 2.46 0.71
N ILE A 298 7.88 2.37 1.97
CA ILE A 298 6.64 2.99 2.47
C ILE A 298 6.67 4.52 2.35
N LEU A 299 7.85 5.14 2.49
CA LEU A 299 8.02 6.58 2.33
C LEU A 299 8.50 6.97 0.92
N ARG A 300 8.56 6.02 -0.04
CA ARG A 300 8.95 6.26 -1.43
C ARG A 300 7.72 6.60 -2.29
N ASN A 301 6.92 7.57 -1.83
CA ASN A 301 5.63 7.92 -2.43
C ASN A 301 5.64 9.35 -3.02
N LEU A 302 4.63 9.63 -3.85
CA LEU A 302 4.43 10.97 -4.43
C LEU A 302 4.17 12.02 -3.34
N ASP A 303 3.41 11.67 -2.31
CA ASP A 303 3.06 12.60 -1.21
C ASP A 303 4.32 13.15 -0.52
N VAL A 304 5.33 12.29 -0.29
CA VAL A 304 6.61 12.70 0.30
C VAL A 304 7.37 13.63 -0.64
N MET A 305 7.36 13.36 -1.94
CA MET A 305 7.94 14.25 -2.95
C MET A 305 7.24 15.62 -2.99
N GLU A 306 5.92 15.65 -2.85
CA GLU A 306 5.14 16.89 -2.80
C GLU A 306 5.38 17.69 -1.53
N MET A 307 5.53 17.02 -0.37
CA MET A 307 5.96 17.67 0.87
C MET A 307 7.30 18.38 0.68
N PHE A 308 8.28 17.73 0.04
CA PHE A 308 9.55 18.38 -0.28
C PHE A 308 9.40 19.51 -1.31
N ALA A 309 8.51 19.37 -2.31
CA ALA A 309 8.28 20.39 -3.34
C ALA A 309 7.58 21.65 -2.81
N GLY A 310 6.77 21.53 -1.75
CA GLY A 310 6.12 22.65 -1.08
C GLY A 310 7.07 23.58 -0.33
N LEU A 311 8.32 23.15 -0.10
CA LEU A 311 9.33 23.95 0.58
C LEU A 311 10.02 24.92 -0.38
N ARG A 312 10.08 26.20 0.01
CA ARG A 312 10.93 27.19 -0.69
C ARG A 312 12.38 26.94 -0.29
N ALA A 313 13.20 26.52 -1.24
CA ALA A 313 14.63 26.28 -1.00
C ALA A 313 15.36 27.62 -0.71
N PRO A 314 16.26 27.67 0.29
CA PRO A 314 17.18 28.78 0.45
C PRO A 314 18.20 28.81 -0.70
N THR A 315 18.57 30.01 -1.14
CA THR A 315 19.22 30.35 -2.42
C THR A 315 20.56 29.64 -2.69
N ASP A 316 21.22 29.09 -1.67
CA ASP A 316 22.52 28.41 -1.76
C ASP A 316 22.47 26.87 -1.65
N ALA A 317 21.30 26.28 -1.35
CA ALA A 317 21.18 24.83 -1.16
C ALA A 317 20.50 24.13 -2.35
N ALA A 318 20.89 22.88 -2.61
CA ALA A 318 20.18 22.05 -3.56
C ALA A 318 18.70 21.90 -3.13
N PRO A 319 17.74 22.00 -4.06
CA PRO A 319 16.32 21.96 -3.73
C PRO A 319 15.98 20.67 -2.96
N PRO A 320 15.20 20.75 -1.87
CA PRO A 320 14.74 19.57 -1.13
C PRO A 320 14.13 18.45 -2.01
N PRO A 321 13.30 18.72 -3.04
CA PRO A 321 12.78 17.64 -3.89
C PRO A 321 13.87 16.97 -4.75
N LEU A 322 14.90 17.71 -5.13
CA LEU A 322 16.04 17.18 -5.88
C LEU A 322 16.93 16.29 -4.99
N LEU A 323 17.10 16.67 -3.73
CA LEU A 323 17.81 15.86 -2.72
C LEU A 323 17.10 14.53 -2.49
N PHE A 324 15.77 14.54 -2.39
CA PHE A 324 14.97 13.33 -2.27
C PHE A 324 15.10 12.44 -3.51
N PHE A 325 15.00 13.00 -4.71
CA PHE A 325 15.22 12.24 -5.94
C PHE A 325 16.61 11.61 -6.01
N GLN A 326 17.65 12.35 -5.63
CA GLN A 326 19.02 11.83 -5.57
C GLN A 326 19.14 10.69 -4.55
N ALA A 327 18.55 10.84 -3.36
CA ALA A 327 18.55 9.80 -2.34
C ALA A 327 17.87 8.52 -2.83
N LEU A 328 16.74 8.63 -3.53
CA LEU A 328 16.03 7.49 -4.12
C LEU A 328 16.87 6.76 -5.17
N LEU A 329 17.58 7.51 -6.02
CA LEU A 329 18.48 6.90 -7.00
C LEU A 329 19.64 6.16 -6.35
N VAL A 330 20.17 6.66 -5.22
CA VAL A 330 21.28 6.01 -4.50
C VAL A 330 20.81 4.77 -3.74
N THR A 331 19.63 4.81 -3.12
CA THR A 331 19.15 3.72 -2.24
C THR A 331 18.31 2.67 -2.95
N ALA A 332 17.80 2.96 -4.15
CA ALA A 332 17.07 1.96 -4.94
C ALA A 332 18.02 0.85 -5.40
N ALA A 333 17.67 -0.40 -5.07
CA ALA A 333 18.34 -1.58 -5.59
C ALA A 333 18.24 -1.62 -7.11
N ALA A 334 19.28 -2.13 -7.78
CA ALA A 334 19.31 -2.25 -9.24
C ALA A 334 18.11 -3.09 -9.72
N GLY A 335 17.32 -2.56 -10.66
CA GLY A 335 16.13 -3.22 -11.20
C GLY A 335 14.80 -2.93 -10.48
N HIS A 336 14.81 -2.29 -9.31
CA HIS A 336 13.57 -1.83 -8.68
C HIS A 336 13.16 -0.47 -9.24
N ARG A 337 12.09 -0.46 -10.05
CA ARG A 337 11.58 0.75 -10.68
C ARG A 337 10.74 1.57 -9.70
N MET A 338 11.01 2.87 -9.66
CA MET A 338 10.18 3.83 -8.95
C MET A 338 8.80 3.92 -9.60
N SER A 339 7.78 4.30 -8.83
CA SER A 339 6.43 4.47 -9.37
C SER A 339 6.39 5.48 -10.52
N SER A 340 5.47 5.28 -11.46
CA SER A 340 5.24 6.17 -12.61
C SER A 340 5.14 7.67 -12.22
N PRO A 341 4.26 8.08 -11.29
CA PRO A 341 4.11 9.50 -10.94
C PRO A 341 5.36 10.06 -10.25
N LEU A 342 6.03 9.28 -9.41
CA LEU A 342 7.24 9.70 -8.71
C LEU A 342 8.42 9.89 -9.67
N SER A 343 8.54 8.99 -10.66
CA SER A 343 9.56 9.09 -11.72
C SER A 343 9.39 10.36 -12.55
N LEU A 344 8.13 10.68 -12.91
CA LEU A 344 7.79 11.86 -13.69
C LEU A 344 8.17 13.15 -12.94
N GLN A 345 7.77 13.25 -11.67
CA GLN A 345 8.03 14.44 -10.86
C GLN A 345 9.51 14.61 -10.52
N GLY A 346 10.20 13.50 -10.21
CA GLY A 346 11.64 13.50 -9.95
C GLY A 346 12.46 13.96 -11.16
N VAL A 347 12.14 13.43 -12.35
CA VAL A 347 12.81 13.86 -13.59
C VAL A 347 12.46 15.30 -13.95
N ARG A 348 11.20 15.72 -13.81
CA ARG A 348 10.81 17.14 -14.00
C ARG A 348 11.64 18.07 -13.12
N CYS A 349 11.80 17.73 -11.83
CA CYS A 349 12.63 18.50 -10.91
C CYS A 349 14.10 18.51 -11.33
N ALA A 350 14.67 17.37 -11.73
CA ALA A 350 16.05 17.29 -12.19
C ALA A 350 16.33 18.14 -13.45
N LEU A 351 15.38 18.15 -14.40
CA LEU A 351 15.46 18.96 -15.61
C LEU A 351 15.34 20.46 -15.32
N GLN A 352 14.42 20.88 -14.45
CA GLN A 352 14.28 22.29 -14.04
C GLN A 352 15.55 22.88 -13.43
N HIS A 353 16.35 22.05 -12.76
CA HIS A 353 17.61 22.46 -12.12
C HIS A 353 18.85 22.11 -12.96
N GLY A 354 18.68 21.76 -14.25
CA GLY A 354 19.77 21.51 -15.19
C GLY A 354 20.62 20.26 -14.90
N ARG A 355 20.18 19.36 -14.00
CA ARG A 355 20.94 18.17 -13.59
C ARG A 355 20.66 16.96 -14.49
N LEU A 356 20.91 17.10 -15.78
CA LEU A 356 20.64 16.05 -16.78
C LEU A 356 21.40 14.73 -16.52
N GLN A 357 22.59 14.81 -15.93
CA GLN A 357 23.39 13.62 -15.59
C GLN A 357 22.68 12.67 -14.62
N LEU A 358 21.87 13.21 -13.69
CA LEU A 358 21.07 12.39 -12.79
C LEU A 358 19.96 11.64 -13.54
N VAL A 359 19.37 12.27 -14.56
CA VAL A 359 18.34 11.64 -15.40
C VAL A 359 18.94 10.55 -16.27
N VAL A 360 20.10 10.80 -16.87
CA VAL A 360 20.85 9.78 -17.64
C VAL A 360 21.14 8.58 -16.74
N HIS A 361 21.66 8.81 -15.54
CA HIS A 361 21.92 7.77 -14.55
C HIS A 361 20.65 6.99 -14.18
N ALA A 362 19.55 7.68 -13.93
CA ALA A 362 18.26 7.08 -13.58
C ALA A 362 17.71 6.18 -14.70
N VAL A 363 17.81 6.62 -15.96
CA VAL A 363 17.33 5.91 -17.15
C VAL A 363 18.23 4.71 -17.46
N THR A 364 19.55 4.90 -17.48
CA THR A 364 20.52 3.82 -17.76
C THR A 364 20.50 2.71 -16.73
N GLN A 365 20.29 3.02 -15.45
CA GLN A 365 20.15 2.01 -14.39
C GLN A 365 18.74 1.41 -14.29
N ASN A 366 17.83 1.79 -15.19
CA ASN A 366 16.44 1.31 -15.20
C ASN A 366 15.73 1.50 -13.85
N LYS A 367 16.01 2.64 -13.17
CA LYS A 367 15.43 2.98 -11.85
C LYS A 367 14.13 3.77 -11.97
N VAL A 368 13.87 4.36 -13.12
CA VAL A 368 12.63 5.11 -13.41
C VAL A 368 11.65 4.27 -14.22
N SER A 369 10.37 4.51 -14.03
CA SER A 369 9.33 3.93 -14.88
C SER A 369 9.25 4.66 -16.22
N PHE A 370 9.42 3.92 -17.31
CA PHE A 370 9.29 4.43 -18.68
C PHE A 370 7.82 4.64 -19.01
N THR A 371 7.44 5.91 -19.19
CA THR A 371 6.09 6.34 -19.53
C THR A 371 6.12 7.34 -20.67
N GLU A 372 5.01 7.45 -21.39
CA GLU A 372 4.82 8.42 -22.47
C GLU A 372 5.10 9.85 -21.99
N GLY A 373 4.54 10.22 -20.83
CA GLY A 373 4.74 11.54 -20.23
C GLY A 373 6.20 11.84 -19.91
N LEU A 374 7.00 10.83 -19.55
CA LEU A 374 8.43 11.01 -19.29
C LEU A 374 9.22 11.33 -20.57
N GLY A 375 8.89 10.64 -21.67
CA GLY A 375 9.47 10.93 -22.99
C GLY A 375 9.08 12.32 -23.50
N ASP A 376 7.82 12.72 -23.27
CA ASP A 376 7.31 14.05 -23.66
C ASP A 376 8.01 15.16 -22.87
N LEU A 377 8.28 14.96 -21.57
CA LEU A 377 9.05 15.91 -20.76
C LEU A 377 10.47 16.11 -21.28
N LEU A 378 11.17 15.03 -21.63
CA LEU A 378 12.53 15.11 -22.18
C LEU A 378 12.55 15.78 -23.56
N SER A 379 11.59 15.44 -24.41
CA SER A 379 11.42 16.06 -25.74
C SER A 379 11.04 17.54 -25.65
N GLY A 380 10.29 17.93 -24.62
CA GLY A 380 9.95 19.32 -24.33
C GLY A 380 11.13 20.11 -23.77
N HIS A 381 11.95 19.51 -22.91
CA HIS A 381 13.15 20.14 -22.38
C HIS A 381 14.24 20.31 -23.44
N ALA A 382 14.38 19.34 -24.36
CA ALA A 382 15.27 19.44 -25.51
C ALA A 382 14.97 20.66 -26.42
N GLN A 383 13.72 21.15 -26.43
CA GLN A 383 13.36 22.35 -27.20
C GLN A 383 13.74 23.65 -26.49
N LYS A 384 13.92 23.62 -25.17
CA LYS A 384 14.22 24.79 -24.33
C LYS A 384 15.73 24.99 -24.13
N ASP A 385 16.47 23.90 -23.94
CA ASP A 385 17.91 23.95 -23.62
C ASP A 385 18.77 23.52 -24.83
N GLN A 386 19.41 24.50 -25.49
CA GLN A 386 20.18 24.30 -26.74
C GLN A 386 21.48 23.48 -26.58
N GLY A 387 22.03 23.36 -25.37
CA GLY A 387 23.36 22.75 -25.18
C GLY A 387 23.37 21.21 -25.07
N LYS A 388 22.23 20.55 -24.86
CA LYS A 388 22.14 19.09 -24.60
C LYS A 388 20.97 18.40 -25.31
N VAL A 389 20.55 18.95 -26.45
CA VAL A 389 19.38 18.51 -27.23
C VAL A 389 19.51 17.04 -27.62
N ASP A 390 20.67 16.63 -28.14
CA ASP A 390 20.89 15.27 -28.64
C ASP A 390 20.74 14.21 -27.55
N LEU A 391 21.25 14.47 -26.34
CA LEU A 391 21.17 13.54 -25.22
C LEU A 391 19.72 13.40 -24.73
N CYS A 392 19.00 14.51 -24.58
CA CYS A 392 17.58 14.49 -24.19
C CYS A 392 16.72 13.75 -25.21
N LEU A 393 16.93 14.00 -26.51
CA LEU A 393 16.21 13.30 -27.57
C LEU A 393 16.59 11.82 -27.65
N ALA A 394 17.86 11.46 -27.40
CA ALA A 394 18.27 10.06 -27.35
C ALA A 394 17.60 9.29 -26.21
N LEU A 395 17.56 9.88 -25.02
CA LEU A 395 16.84 9.32 -23.87
C LEU A 395 15.34 9.22 -24.17
N ALA A 396 14.73 10.24 -24.78
CA ALA A 396 13.32 10.18 -25.18
C ALA A 396 13.05 9.07 -26.20
N THR A 397 13.94 8.88 -27.18
CA THR A 397 13.85 7.78 -28.17
C THR A 397 13.79 6.43 -27.46
N LEU A 398 14.73 6.19 -26.54
CA LEU A 398 14.80 4.94 -25.76
C LEU A 398 13.51 4.71 -24.95
N ILE A 399 12.98 5.74 -24.31
CA ILE A 399 11.74 5.63 -23.52
C ILE A 399 10.54 5.30 -24.42
N TYR A 400 10.40 6.00 -25.56
CA TYR A 400 9.30 5.74 -26.48
C TYR A 400 9.38 4.36 -27.13
N GLU A 401 10.58 3.85 -27.42
CA GLU A 401 10.80 2.48 -27.90
C GLU A 401 10.31 1.45 -26.88
N VAL A 402 10.69 1.60 -25.60
CA VAL A 402 10.26 0.68 -24.54
C VAL A 402 8.75 0.77 -24.28
N CYS A 403 8.14 1.94 -24.48
CA CYS A 403 6.69 2.11 -24.39
C CYS A 403 5.91 1.63 -25.63
N GLY A 404 6.58 1.21 -26.71
CA GLY A 404 5.94 0.78 -27.97
C GLY A 404 5.30 1.91 -28.78
N LEU A 405 5.71 3.16 -28.57
CA LEU A 405 5.12 4.35 -29.21
C LEU A 405 5.85 4.71 -30.51
N THR A 406 5.63 3.92 -31.56
CA THR A 406 6.36 4.01 -32.85
C THR A 406 6.34 5.40 -33.49
N ARG A 407 5.20 6.10 -33.45
CA ARG A 407 5.07 7.46 -34.01
C ARG A 407 5.94 8.48 -33.28
N LYS A 408 5.97 8.43 -31.95
CA LYS A 408 6.75 9.36 -31.12
C LYS A 408 8.24 9.03 -31.18
N THR A 409 8.59 7.75 -31.22
CA THR A 409 9.95 7.27 -31.50
C THR A 409 10.46 7.82 -32.83
N ALA A 410 9.71 7.62 -33.93
CA ALA A 410 10.10 8.11 -35.25
C ALA A 410 10.20 9.65 -35.30
N ALA A 411 9.33 10.37 -34.59
CA ALA A 411 9.42 11.83 -34.47
C ALA A 411 10.68 12.28 -33.72
N SER A 412 11.05 11.59 -32.63
CA SER A 412 12.27 11.88 -31.88
C SER A 412 13.53 11.54 -32.68
N MET A 413 13.55 10.43 -33.42
CA MET A 413 14.64 10.04 -34.32
C MET A 413 14.85 11.04 -35.46
N ARG A 414 13.76 11.51 -36.10
CA ARG A 414 13.84 12.55 -37.13
C ARG A 414 14.46 13.83 -36.60
N ARG A 415 14.10 14.24 -35.39
CA ARG A 415 14.68 15.44 -34.73
C ARG A 415 16.16 15.28 -34.39
N ARG A 416 16.66 14.05 -34.27
CA ARG A 416 18.09 13.72 -34.11
C ARG A 416 18.84 13.59 -35.43
N GLY A 417 18.17 13.70 -36.57
CA GLY A 417 18.77 13.47 -37.90
C GLY A 417 18.79 12.00 -38.35
N LEU A 418 18.20 11.07 -37.59
CA LEU A 418 18.12 9.64 -37.92
C LEU A 418 16.88 9.35 -38.80
N VAL A 419 16.84 9.97 -39.98
CA VAL A 419 15.65 9.93 -40.86
C VAL A 419 15.42 8.54 -41.47
N HIS A 420 16.49 7.83 -41.82
CA HIS A 420 16.41 6.49 -42.39
C HIS A 420 15.80 5.48 -41.41
N ASN A 421 16.35 5.41 -40.20
CA ASN A 421 15.85 4.53 -39.13
C ASN A 421 14.39 4.85 -38.77
N ALA A 422 14.02 6.13 -38.77
CA ALA A 422 12.63 6.54 -38.54
C ALA A 422 11.69 6.05 -39.65
N ALA A 423 12.13 6.06 -40.91
CA ALA A 423 11.35 5.58 -42.05
C ALA A 423 11.18 4.05 -42.01
N GLU A 424 12.25 3.30 -41.70
CA GLU A 424 12.18 1.85 -41.53
C GLU A 424 11.23 1.45 -40.39
N LEU A 425 11.33 2.12 -39.24
CA LEU A 425 10.47 1.84 -38.08
C LEU A 425 8.99 2.14 -38.38
N MET A 426 8.71 3.16 -39.19
CA MET A 426 7.35 3.46 -39.65
C MET A 426 6.84 2.46 -40.70
N GLN A 427 7.70 1.91 -41.55
CA GLN A 427 7.34 0.87 -42.52
C GLN A 427 7.05 -0.47 -41.84
N GLN A 428 7.76 -0.78 -40.75
CA GLN A 428 7.57 -2.01 -39.98
C GLN A 428 6.34 -1.99 -39.06
N SER A 429 5.68 -0.84 -38.86
CA SER A 429 4.49 -0.71 -38.02
C SER A 429 3.21 -0.41 -38.83
N PRO A 430 2.64 -1.38 -39.59
CA PRO A 430 1.44 -1.13 -40.39
C PRO A 430 0.13 -1.00 -39.57
N ASP A 431 0.10 -1.32 -38.27
CA ASP A 431 -1.17 -1.51 -37.53
C ASP A 431 -1.40 -0.62 -36.30
N GLN A 432 -1.47 0.71 -36.49
CA GLN A 432 -2.11 1.60 -35.48
C GLN A 432 -3.06 2.65 -36.08
N THR A 433 -3.31 2.61 -37.39
CA THR A 433 -4.24 3.52 -38.09
C THR A 433 -5.67 2.98 -38.23
N ALA A 434 -5.91 1.68 -38.03
CA ALA A 434 -7.23 1.07 -38.20
C ALA A 434 -8.22 1.32 -37.04
N ALA A 435 -7.74 1.67 -35.84
CA ALA A 435 -8.62 1.89 -34.68
C ALA A 435 -9.31 3.27 -34.67
N THR A 436 -8.85 4.23 -35.47
CA THR A 436 -9.43 5.58 -35.54
C THR A 436 -10.51 5.77 -36.62
N SER A 437 -10.78 4.76 -37.45
CA SER A 437 -11.82 4.81 -38.48
C SER A 437 -13.19 4.25 -38.04
N LEU A 438 -13.31 3.68 -36.84
CA LEU A 438 -14.58 3.09 -36.36
C LEU A 438 -15.43 4.01 -35.46
N LEU A 439 -14.95 5.21 -35.11
CA LEU A 439 -15.72 6.18 -34.30
C LEU A 439 -16.35 7.34 -35.10
N LYS A 440 -16.31 7.30 -36.44
CA LYS A 440 -16.97 8.32 -37.29
C LYS A 440 -18.28 7.88 -37.96
N ASN A 441 -18.73 6.62 -37.75
CA ASN A 441 -19.90 6.07 -38.47
C ASN A 441 -21.15 5.85 -37.61
N THR A 442 -21.26 6.44 -36.41
CA THR A 442 -22.51 6.38 -35.61
C THR A 442 -23.22 7.73 -35.44
N SER A 443 -22.88 8.74 -36.26
CA SER A 443 -23.52 10.06 -36.26
C SER A 443 -24.14 10.39 -37.63
N LYS A 444 -24.87 9.45 -38.23
CA LYS A 444 -25.84 9.73 -39.31
C LYS A 444 -26.77 8.52 -39.48
N GLY A 445 -28.01 8.67 -39.03
CA GLY A 445 -29.12 7.79 -39.43
C GLY A 445 -29.91 7.19 -38.28
N ILE A 446 -30.83 8.00 -37.75
CA ILE A 446 -32.21 7.74 -37.29
C ILE A 446 -32.48 8.48 -35.99
#